data_AF-A0A0J0YB33-F1
#
_entry.id   AF-A0A0J0YB33-F1
#
_cell.length_a   1.000
_cell.length_b   1.000
_cell.length_c   1.000
_cell.angle_alpha   90.00
_cell.angle_beta   90.00
_cell.angle_gamma   90.00
#
_symmetry.space_group_name_H-M   'P 1'
#
loop_
_entity.id
_entity.type
_entity.pdbx_description
1 polymer ?
#
loop_
_entity_poly.entity_id
_entity_poly.type
_entity_poly.pdbx_seq_one_letter_code
_entity_poly.pdbx_strand_id
1 'polypeptide(L)'
;MSLSNSNHKPGDRVINPLNVSEINPIIFYSGKEDELMVELVGVKVGELIIKSLSTDVLLVKALKIADEDICLAWKQTEMGLRITLPELVTGEAERKKCRLIIRF
;
A
#
# COMPACT_ATOMS: atom_id res chain seq x y z
N MET A 1 27.86 -39.93 34.56
CA MET A 1 26.74 -39.36 33.78
C MET A 1 26.51 -37.96 34.32
N SER A 2 26.94 -36.95 33.59
CA SER A 2 26.96 -35.56 34.07
C SER A 2 25.67 -34.85 33.64
N LEU A 3 25.02 -34.20 34.61
CA LEU A 3 23.95 -33.23 34.42
C LEU A 3 24.53 -31.84 34.07
N SER A 4 23.66 -30.99 33.51
CA SER A 4 23.81 -29.55 33.15
C SER A 4 24.32 -29.32 31.72
N ASN A 5 23.76 -28.44 30.88
CA ASN A 5 23.15 -27.15 31.20
C ASN A 5 22.21 -26.69 30.07
N SER A 6 21.01 -26.24 30.43
CA SER A 6 20.08 -25.53 29.56
C SER A 6 20.54 -24.07 29.41
N ASN A 7 21.14 -23.71 28.28
CA ASN A 7 21.34 -22.31 27.90
C ASN A 7 20.15 -21.82 27.07
N HIS A 8 19.11 -21.37 27.76
CA HIS A 8 18.11 -20.50 27.15
C HIS A 8 18.74 -19.10 27.04
N LYS A 9 19.13 -18.68 25.85
CA LYS A 9 19.48 -17.27 25.57
C LYS A 9 18.19 -16.48 25.35
N PRO A 10 17.85 -15.49 26.19
CA PRO A 10 16.81 -14.53 25.89
C PRO A 10 17.45 -13.38 25.12
N GLY A 11 17.28 -13.36 23.80
CA GLY A 11 17.92 -12.32 23.00
C GLY A 11 17.88 -12.65 21.53
N ASP A 12 16.71 -12.47 20.95
CA ASP A 12 16.52 -11.55 19.83
C ASP A 12 15.02 -11.53 19.55
N ARG A 13 14.34 -10.51 20.10
CA ARG A 13 13.06 -10.12 19.52
C ARG A 13 13.42 -9.68 18.11
N VAL A 14 13.08 -10.48 17.11
CA VAL A 14 13.06 -10.04 15.72
C VAL A 14 12.07 -8.89 15.68
N ILE A 15 12.58 -7.67 15.82
CA ILE A 15 11.83 -6.47 15.48
C ILE A 15 11.71 -6.59 13.97
N ASN A 16 10.56 -7.04 13.47
CA ASN A 16 10.32 -7.15 12.04
C ASN A 16 10.66 -5.77 11.44
N PRO A 17 11.75 -5.61 10.68
CA PRO A 17 12.15 -4.30 10.22
C PRO A 17 11.03 -3.79 9.29
N LEU A 18 10.45 -2.64 9.63
CA LEU A 18 9.48 -1.97 8.77
C LEU A 18 10.11 -1.76 7.39
N ASN A 19 9.64 -2.53 6.41
CA ASN A 19 10.15 -2.46 5.05
C ASN A 19 9.43 -1.32 4.32
N VAL A 20 10.01 -0.13 4.40
CA VAL A 20 9.50 1.07 3.72
C VAL A 20 10.27 1.25 2.42
N SER A 21 9.55 1.34 1.31
CA SER A 21 10.12 1.62 -0.01
C SER A 21 9.37 2.75 -0.69
N GLU A 22 10.11 3.69 -1.27
CA GLU A 22 9.55 4.68 -2.18
C GLU A 22 9.24 4.04 -3.53
N ILE A 23 8.13 4.45 -4.14
CA ILE A 23 7.71 3.99 -5.46
C ILE A 23 7.61 5.18 -6.40
N ASN A 24 7.91 4.96 -7.68
CA ASN A 24 7.78 5.95 -8.75
C ASN A 24 6.53 5.62 -9.58
N PRO A 25 5.35 6.13 -9.19
CA PRO A 25 4.13 5.84 -9.93
C PRO A 25 4.08 6.62 -11.24
N ILE A 26 3.35 6.09 -12.22
CA ILE A 26 2.94 6.86 -13.40
C ILE A 26 1.55 7.42 -13.12
N ILE A 27 1.38 8.74 -13.27
CA ILE A 27 0.16 9.44 -12.90
C ILE A 27 -0.50 10.04 -14.15
N PHE A 28 -1.80 9.83 -14.31
CA PHE A 28 -2.60 10.42 -15.37
C PHE A 28 -3.82 11.12 -14.78
N TYR A 29 -4.11 12.34 -15.24
CA TYR A 29 -5.33 13.08 -14.88
C TYR A 29 -6.20 13.23 -16.12
N SER A 30 -7.44 12.73 -16.07
CA SER A 30 -8.30 12.72 -17.27
C SER A 30 -9.11 14.01 -17.44
N GLY A 31 -9.30 14.79 -16.37
CA GLY A 31 -10.09 16.04 -16.33
C GLY A 31 -11.57 15.91 -16.69
N LYS A 32 -12.03 14.75 -17.20
CA LYS A 32 -13.42 14.50 -17.61
C LYS A 32 -14.31 14.01 -16.47
N GLU A 33 -13.72 13.33 -15.48
CA GLU A 33 -14.45 12.73 -14.35
C GLU A 33 -13.82 13.10 -13.00
N ASP A 34 -12.99 14.15 -12.95
CA ASP A 34 -12.17 14.49 -11.77
C ASP A 34 -11.40 13.27 -11.23
N GLU A 35 -10.85 12.49 -12.16
CA GLU A 35 -10.16 11.23 -11.88
C GLU A 35 -8.65 11.37 -11.99
N LEU A 36 -7.97 10.82 -10.99
CA LEU A 36 -6.55 10.54 -11.00
C LEU A 36 -6.32 9.03 -11.13
N MET A 37 -5.63 8.63 -12.19
CA MET A 37 -5.17 7.27 -12.36
C MET A 37 -3.70 7.16 -11.96
N VAL A 38 -3.39 6.19 -11.12
CA VAL A 38 -2.04 5.93 -10.61
C VAL A 38 -1.65 4.49 -10.96
N GLU A 39 -0.68 4.33 -11.85
CA GLU A 39 -0.10 3.03 -12.18
C GLU A 39 1.09 2.74 -11.25
N LEU A 40 0.97 1.66 -10.49
CA LEU A 40 1.98 1.14 -9.58
C LEU A 40 2.65 -0.07 -10.22
N VAL A 41 3.99 -0.10 -10.25
CA VAL A 41 4.78 -1.22 -10.77
C VAL A 41 5.50 -1.92 -9.62
N GLY A 42 5.46 -3.26 -9.57
CA GLY A 42 6.14 -4.04 -8.52
C GLY A 42 5.50 -3.91 -7.13
N VAL A 43 4.17 -3.93 -7.07
CA VAL A 43 3.39 -3.73 -5.85
C VAL A 43 3.62 -4.85 -4.84
N LYS A 44 3.82 -4.48 -3.58
CA LYS A 44 3.93 -5.40 -2.44
C LYS A 44 2.71 -5.26 -1.55
N VAL A 45 2.43 -6.32 -0.78
CA VAL A 45 1.41 -6.30 0.29
C VAL A 45 1.78 -5.22 1.30
N GLY A 46 0.80 -4.46 1.76
CA GLY A 46 0.99 -3.51 2.86
C GLY A 46 0.22 -2.21 2.68
N GLU A 47 0.75 -1.13 3.25
CA GLU A 47 0.17 0.20 3.16
C GLU A 47 0.88 1.04 2.10
N LEU A 48 0.10 1.57 1.15
CA LEU A 48 0.53 2.63 0.26
C LEU A 48 0.10 3.98 0.84
N ILE A 49 1.04 4.92 0.95
CA ILE A 49 0.79 6.27 1.44
C ILE A 49 1.08 7.28 0.33
N ILE A 50 0.05 8.03 -0.10
CA ILE A 50 0.18 9.13 -1.07
C ILE A 50 0.06 10.45 -0.30
N LYS A 51 1.21 11.02 0.08
CA LYS A 51 1.30 12.21 0.94
C LYS A 51 0.68 13.46 0.31
N SER A 52 0.76 13.59 -1.02
CA SER A 52 0.21 14.74 -1.76
C SER A 52 -1.31 14.78 -1.79
N LEU A 53 -2.00 13.70 -1.39
CA LEU A 53 -3.46 13.62 -1.32
C LEU A 53 -3.94 13.77 0.14
N SER A 54 -3.51 14.82 0.82
CA SER A 54 -4.05 15.16 2.14
C SER A 54 -5.42 15.81 2.03
N THR A 55 -6.17 15.82 3.13
CA THR A 55 -7.49 16.46 3.23
C THR A 55 -7.46 17.96 2.93
N ASP A 56 -6.31 18.60 3.08
CA ASP A 56 -6.14 20.04 2.90
C ASP A 56 -5.99 20.43 1.42
N VAL A 57 -5.74 19.45 0.54
CA VAL A 57 -5.47 19.67 -0.88
C VAL A 57 -6.68 19.27 -1.74
N LEU A 58 -7.13 18.02 -1.65
CA LEU A 58 -8.24 17.48 -2.45
C LEU A 58 -8.98 16.41 -1.63
N LEU A 59 -10.32 16.44 -1.63
CA LEU A 59 -11.11 15.44 -0.92
C LEU A 59 -11.31 14.20 -1.81
N VAL A 60 -10.82 13.04 -1.39
CA VAL A 60 -11.05 11.79 -2.11
C VAL A 60 -12.47 11.29 -1.84
N LYS A 61 -13.27 11.12 -2.89
CA LYS A 61 -14.64 10.59 -2.80
C LYS A 61 -14.70 9.08 -3.04
N ALA A 62 -13.83 8.56 -3.90
CA ALA A 62 -13.80 7.13 -4.20
C ALA A 62 -12.39 6.65 -4.60
N LEU A 63 -12.13 5.38 -4.33
CA LEU A 63 -10.90 4.68 -4.70
C LEU A 63 -11.26 3.26 -5.14
N LYS A 64 -10.75 2.86 -6.31
CA LYS A 64 -10.88 1.49 -6.84
C LYS A 64 -9.64 1.05 -7.58
N ILE A 65 -9.53 -0.26 -7.81
CA ILE A 65 -8.56 -0.81 -8.76
C ILE A 65 -9.24 -0.86 -10.13
N ALA A 66 -8.50 -0.49 -11.18
CA ALA A 66 -8.99 -0.62 -12.54
C ALA A 66 -9.23 -2.10 -12.87
N ASP A 67 -10.33 -2.37 -13.57
CA ASP A 67 -10.68 -3.70 -14.08
C ASP A 67 -11.01 -4.75 -13.00
N GLU A 68 -11.18 -4.33 -11.73
CA GLU A 68 -11.44 -5.24 -10.61
C GLU A 68 -12.53 -4.73 -9.67
N ASP A 69 -13.41 -5.63 -9.25
CA ASP A 69 -14.43 -5.37 -8.24
C ASP A 69 -13.91 -5.69 -6.83
N ILE A 70 -12.77 -5.07 -6.48
CA ILE A 70 -12.14 -5.21 -5.17
C ILE A 70 -12.33 -3.90 -4.41
N CYS A 71 -12.96 -3.99 -3.24
CA CYS A 71 -13.04 -2.88 -2.31
C CYS A 71 -11.70 -2.68 -1.61
N LEU A 72 -11.06 -1.52 -1.82
CA LEU A 72 -9.86 -1.14 -1.09
C LEU A 72 -10.25 -0.50 0.24
N ALA A 73 -9.58 -0.90 1.33
CA ALA A 73 -9.65 -0.15 2.58
C ALA A 73 -8.70 1.04 2.49
N TRP A 74 -9.21 2.25 2.72
CA TRP A 74 -8.42 3.48 2.67
C TRP A 74 -8.89 4.49 3.70
N LYS A 75 -7.99 5.42 4.06
CA LYS A 75 -8.28 6.53 4.95
C LYS A 75 -7.50 7.75 4.49
N GLN A 76 -8.19 8.87 4.36
CA GLN A 76 -7.56 10.16 4.09
C GLN A 76 -7.43 10.96 5.39
N THR A 77 -6.28 11.63 5.57
CA THR A 77 -5.98 12.50 6.70
C THR A 77 -5.12 13.68 6.24
N GLU A 78 -4.80 14.62 7.14
CA GLU A 78 -3.81 15.68 6.90
C GLU A 78 -2.43 15.13 6.48
N MET A 79 -2.11 13.90 6.89
CA MET A 79 -0.85 13.22 6.54
C MET A 79 -0.84 12.58 5.14
N GLY A 80 -1.95 12.67 4.40
CA GLY A 80 -2.13 12.06 3.08
C GLY A 80 -3.19 10.96 3.04
N LEU A 81 -3.28 10.31 1.88
CA LEU A 81 -4.14 9.17 1.63
C LEU A 81 -3.39 7.87 1.95
N ARG A 82 -3.91 7.06 2.88
CA ARG A 82 -3.40 5.70 3.14
C ARG A 82 -4.33 4.67 2.54
N ILE A 83 -3.76 3.70 1.84
CA ILE A 83 -4.47 2.64 1.14
C ILE A 83 -3.89 1.31 1.61
N THR A 84 -4.74 0.42 2.11
CA THR A 84 -4.35 -0.96 2.43
C THR A 84 -4.48 -1.80 1.17
N LEU A 85 -3.35 -2.33 0.69
CA LEU A 85 -3.30 -3.18 -0.49
C LEU A 85 -3.46 -4.65 -0.06
N PRO A 86 -4.56 -5.33 -0.43
CA PRO A 86 -4.80 -6.70 -0.02
C PRO A 86 -3.88 -7.67 -0.76
N GLU A 87 -3.62 -8.84 -0.17
CA GLU A 87 -2.76 -9.88 -0.76
C GLU A 87 -3.21 -10.30 -2.16
N LEU A 88 -4.53 -10.30 -2.41
CA LEU A 88 -5.14 -10.64 -3.70
C LEU A 88 -4.64 -9.74 -4.85
N VAL A 89 -4.25 -8.50 -4.56
CA VAL A 89 -3.72 -7.54 -5.55
C VAL A 89 -2.25 -7.81 -5.90
N THR A 90 -1.58 -8.59 -5.05
CA THR A 90 -0.12 -8.84 -5.12
C THR A 90 0.23 -10.32 -5.31
N GLY A 91 -0.77 -11.20 -5.23
CA GLY A 91 -0.62 -12.66 -5.15
C GLY A 91 -0.59 -13.38 -6.50
N GLU A 92 -0.93 -12.70 -7.59
CA GLU A 92 -0.71 -13.27 -8.93
C GLU A 92 0.78 -13.13 -9.27
N ALA A 93 1.49 -14.25 -9.37
CA ALA A 93 2.93 -14.31 -9.66
C ALA A 93 3.35 -13.56 -10.95
N GLU A 94 2.39 -13.18 -11.80
CA GLU A 94 2.61 -12.43 -13.04
C GLU A 94 2.13 -10.97 -13.00
N ARG A 95 1.47 -10.52 -11.93
CA ARG A 95 0.91 -9.17 -11.88
C ARG A 95 1.98 -8.13 -11.62
N LYS A 96 2.57 -7.64 -12.72
CA LYS A 96 3.64 -6.63 -12.71
C LYS A 96 3.15 -5.23 -12.35
N LYS A 97 1.85 -4.97 -12.50
CA LYS A 97 1.25 -3.63 -12.41
C LYS A 97 -0.14 -3.64 -11.77
N CYS A 98 -0.44 -2.58 -11.02
CA CYS A 98 -1.76 -2.28 -10.49
C CYS A 98 -2.13 -0.85 -10.88
N ARG A 99 -3.34 -0.63 -11.38
CA ARG A 99 -3.83 0.72 -11.71
C ARG A 99 -4.89 1.12 -10.69
N LEU A 100 -4.59 2.14 -9.89
CA LEU A 100 -5.55 2.75 -8.98
C LEU A 100 -6.29 3.86 -9.69
N ILE A 101 -7.59 3.97 -9.45
CA ILE A 101 -8.43 5.08 -9.91
C ILE A 101 -8.96 5.79 -8.66
N ILE A 102 -8.60 7.06 -8.52
CA ILE A 102 -8.99 7.95 -7.42
C ILE A 102 -9.93 9.00 -7.99
N ARG A 103 -11.11 9.16 -7.38
CA ARG A 103 -12.09 10.20 -7.75
C ARG A 103 -12.16 11.25 -6.67
N PHE A 104 -12.20 12.53 -7.07
CA PHE A 104 -12.32 13.68 -6.16
C PHE A 104 -13.72 14.27 -6.12
#